data_AF-A0A0P0S8D6-F1
#
_entry.id   AF-A0A0P0S8D6-F1
#
_cell.length_a   1.000
_cell.length_b   1.000
_cell.length_c   1.000
_cell.angle_alpha   90.00
_cell.angle_beta   90.00
_cell.angle_gamma   90.00
#
_symmetry.space_group_name_H-M   'P 1'
#
loop_
_entity.id
_entity.type
_entity.pdbx_description
1 polymer ?
#
loop_
_entity_poly.entity_id
_entity_poly.type
_entity_poly.pdbx_seq_one_letter_code
_entity_poly.pdbx_strand_id
1 'polypeptide(L)'
;MGLLTGILTLPLAPVRGVMWIAEQIEAEVDREMNDPAVIRRKIDESERAFEDGEIDEAERDARQEELLGRLIDRGGGGRSG
;
A
#
# COMPACT_ATOMS: atom_id res chain seq x y z
N MET A 1 2.91 36.38 4.12
CA MET A 1 3.91 36.35 3.04
C MET A 1 3.37 35.56 1.83
N GLY A 2 2.29 36.01 1.17
CA GLY A 2 1.45 35.09 0.35
C GLY A 2 1.38 35.36 -1.16
N LEU A 3 1.41 36.61 -1.61
CA LEU A 3 1.06 36.94 -3.00
C LEU A 3 2.30 37.09 -3.91
N LEU A 4 3.34 37.80 -3.46
CA LEU A 4 4.57 38.01 -4.24
C LEU A 4 5.32 36.69 -4.48
N THR A 5 5.42 35.84 -3.44
CA THR A 5 6.03 34.50 -3.55
C THR A 5 5.21 33.58 -4.47
N GLY A 6 3.88 33.71 -4.46
CA GLY A 6 3.00 32.98 -5.38
C GLY A 6 3.26 33.35 -6.84
N ILE A 7 3.39 34.64 -7.16
CA ILE A 7 3.65 35.14 -8.52
C ILE A 7 5.04 34.70 -9.02
N LEU A 8 6.07 34.82 -8.19
CA LEU A 8 7.43 34.40 -8.56
C LEU A 8 7.55 32.89 -8.76
N THR A 9 6.66 32.10 -8.16
CA THR A 9 6.61 30.64 -8.31
C THR A 9 5.55 30.17 -9.30
N LEU A 10 4.84 31.08 -9.99
CA LEU A 10 3.90 30.72 -11.06
C LEU A 10 4.54 29.86 -12.17
N PRO A 11 5.78 30.10 -12.61
CA PRO A 11 6.43 29.22 -13.58
C PRO A 11 6.64 27.79 -13.05
N LEU A 12 6.71 27.62 -11.73
CA LEU A 12 6.85 26.34 -11.02
C LEU A 12 5.50 25.74 -10.61
N ALA A 13 4.38 26.36 -10.95
CA ALA A 13 3.05 25.80 -10.72
C ALA A 13 2.83 24.40 -11.33
N PRO A 14 3.36 24.08 -12.54
CA PRO A 14 3.24 22.73 -13.10
C PRO A 14 3.90 21.65 -12.23
N VAL A 15 5.05 21.96 -11.61
CA VAL A 15 5.77 21.04 -10.72
C VAL A 15 4.95 20.72 -9.47
N ARG A 16 4.23 21.72 -8.93
CA ARG A 16 3.29 21.51 -7.82
C ARG A 16 2.12 20.60 -8.20
N GLY A 17 1.64 20.67 -9.44
CA GLY A 17 0.60 19.78 -9.95
C GLY A 17 1.06 18.33 -10.01
N VAL A 18 2.29 18.08 -10.47
CA VAL A 18 2.89 16.73 -10.48
C VAL A 18 3.08 16.19 -9.05
N MET A 19 3.53 17.02 -8.11
CA MET A 19 3.69 16.61 -6.71
C MET A 19 2.35 16.22 -6.08
N TRP A 20 1.29 17.00 -6.33
CA TRP A 20 -0.05 16.68 -5.86
C TRP A 20 -0.56 15.34 -6.44
N ILE A 21 -0.29 15.06 -7.72
CA ILE A 21 -0.63 13.76 -8.32
C ILE A 21 0.17 12.62 -7.67
N ALA A 22 1.47 12.83 -7.40
CA ALA A 22 2.30 11.84 -6.74
C ALA A 22 1.80 11.52 -5.32
N GLU A 23 1.40 12.53 -4.55
CA GLU A 23 0.79 12.37 -3.22
C GLU A 23 -0.56 11.62 -3.29
N GLN A 24 -1.38 11.87 -4.33
CA GLN A 24 -2.62 11.12 -4.54
C GLN A 24 -2.37 9.67 -4.95
N ILE A 25 -1.37 9.41 -5.79
CA ILE A 25 -0.97 8.06 -6.17
C ILE A 25 -0.42 7.33 -4.94
N GLU A 26 0.42 7.95 -4.13
CA GLU A 26 0.92 7.37 -2.87
C GLU A 26 -0.24 7.00 -1.93
N ALA A 27 -1.22 7.90 -1.76
CA ALA A 27 -2.40 7.67 -0.95
C ALA A 27 -3.30 6.53 -1.47
N GLU A 28 -3.32 6.29 -2.79
CA GLU A 28 -4.11 5.22 -3.40
C GLU A 28 -3.35 3.88 -3.48
N VAL A 29 -2.03 3.92 -3.67
CA VAL A 29 -1.14 2.75 -3.60
C VAL A 29 -1.22 2.12 -2.21
N ASP A 30 -1.28 2.93 -1.15
CA ASP A 30 -1.45 2.43 0.21
C ASP A 30 -2.81 1.76 0.45
N ARG A 31 -3.85 2.14 -0.31
CA ARG A 31 -5.16 1.49 -0.27
C ARG A 31 -5.15 0.18 -1.06
N GLU A 32 -4.60 0.19 -2.27
CA GLU A 32 -4.71 -0.93 -3.20
C GLU A 32 -3.71 -2.07 -2.90
N MET A 33 -2.49 -1.76 -2.46
CA MET A 33 -1.50 -2.81 -2.09
C MET A 33 -1.78 -3.46 -0.73
N ASN A 34 -2.54 -2.79 0.14
CA ASN A 34 -2.80 -3.25 1.51
C ASN A 34 -4.31 -3.50 1.76
N ASP A 35 -5.17 -3.48 0.74
CA ASP A 35 -6.60 -3.79 0.90
C ASP A 35 -6.75 -5.19 1.52
N PRO A 36 -7.49 -5.34 2.63
CA PRO A 36 -7.81 -6.65 3.20
C PRO A 36 -8.35 -7.67 2.18
N ALA A 37 -9.07 -7.24 1.15
CA ALA A 37 -9.55 -8.10 0.07
C ALA A 37 -8.41 -8.62 -0.82
N VAL A 38 -7.41 -7.79 -1.10
CA VAL A 38 -6.22 -8.18 -1.88
C VAL A 38 -5.35 -9.15 -1.09
N ILE A 39 -5.16 -8.90 0.21
CA ILE A 39 -4.39 -9.80 1.07
C ILE A 39 -5.07 -11.16 1.18
N ARG A 40 -6.39 -11.21 1.39
CA ARG A 40 -7.17 -12.46 1.40
C ARG A 40 -7.01 -13.25 0.10
N ARG A 41 -7.11 -12.59 -1.05
CA ARG A 41 -6.92 -13.24 -2.36
C ARG A 41 -5.53 -13.87 -2.50
N LYS A 42 -4.48 -13.19 -2.01
CA LYS A 42 -3.10 -13.71 -2.04
C LYS A 42 -2.90 -14.90 -1.12
N ILE A 43 -3.61 -14.94 0.02
CA ILE A 43 -3.62 -16.11 0.91
C ILE A 43 -4.28 -17.31 0.18
N ASP A 44 -5.43 -17.09 -0.46
CA ASP A 44 -6.12 -18.15 -1.23
C ASP A 44 -5.26 -18.65 -2.40
N GLU A 45 -4.52 -17.75 -3.08
CA GLU A 45 -3.58 -18.10 -4.13
C GLU A 45 -2.41 -18.95 -3.60
N SER A 46 -1.86 -18.61 -2.43
CA SER A 46 -0.83 -19.42 -1.78
C SER A 46 -1.33 -20.81 -1.37
N GLU A 47 -2.60 -20.95 -0.97
CA GLU A 47 -3.19 -22.24 -0.64
C GLU A 47 -3.32 -23.12 -1.89
N ARG A 48 -3.82 -22.54 -2.98
CA ARG A 48 -3.92 -23.25 -4.27
C ARG A 48 -2.56 -23.70 -4.80
N ALA A 49 -1.55 -22.84 -4.71
CA ALA A 49 -0.20 -23.21 -5.11
C ALA A 49 0.36 -24.38 -4.28
N PHE A 50 0.00 -24.46 -2.99
CA PHE A 50 0.35 -25.60 -2.14
C PHE A 50 -0.42 -26.87 -2.53
N GLU A 51 -1.73 -26.76 -2.76
CA GLU A 51 -2.58 -27.87 -3.22
C GLU A 51 -2.13 -28.44 -4.58
N ASP A 52 -1.71 -27.56 -5.49
CA ASP A 52 -1.16 -27.90 -6.81
C ASP A 52 0.29 -28.43 -6.73
N GLY A 53 0.91 -28.37 -5.55
CA GLY A 53 2.29 -28.82 -5.31
C GLY A 53 3.36 -27.93 -5.93
N GLU A 54 3.02 -26.69 -6.28
CA GLU A 54 3.94 -25.68 -6.82
C GLU A 54 4.87 -25.13 -5.74
N ILE A 55 4.42 -25.11 -4.48
CA ILE A 55 5.16 -24.65 -3.31
C ILE A 55 5.07 -25.66 -2.16
N ASP A 56 6.07 -25.70 -1.29
CA ASP A 56 6.01 -26.53 -0.10
C ASP A 56 5.30 -25.84 1.07
N GLU A 57 5.04 -26.60 2.13
CA GLU A 57 4.36 -26.13 3.33
C GLU A 57 5.11 -24.97 4.02
N ALA A 58 6.45 -25.03 4.08
CA ALA A 58 7.24 -23.98 4.72
C ALA A 58 7.17 -22.67 3.92
N GLU A 59 7.15 -22.76 2.59
CA GLU A 59 7.05 -21.61 1.69
C GLU A 59 5.65 -20.99 1.71
N ARG A 60 4.60 -21.81 1.79
CA ARG A 60 3.21 -21.37 2.03
C ARG A 60 3.13 -20.62 3.35
N ASP A 61 3.62 -21.22 4.43
CA ASP A 61 3.50 -20.65 5.78
C ASP A 61 4.24 -19.32 5.91
N ALA A 62 5.44 -19.22 5.34
CA ALA A 62 6.21 -17.97 5.30
C ALA A 62 5.46 -16.85 4.55
N ARG A 63 4.83 -17.17 3.40
CA ARG A 63 4.02 -16.21 2.63
C ARG A 63 2.78 -15.77 3.41
N GLN A 64 2.08 -16.70 4.04
CA GLN A 64 0.88 -16.39 4.82
C GLN A 64 1.22 -15.54 6.06
N GLU A 65 2.31 -15.84 6.77
CA GLU A 65 2.76 -15.07 7.94
C GLU A 65 3.08 -13.62 7.56
N GLU A 66 3.79 -13.40 6.44
CA GLU A 66 4.07 -12.06 5.92
C GLU A 66 2.78 -11.28 5.60
N LEU A 67 1.82 -11.94 4.93
CA LEU A 67 0.55 -11.35 4.53
C LEU A 67 -0.36 -11.05 5.74
N LEU A 68 -0.39 -11.93 6.73
CA LEU A 68 -1.13 -11.75 7.98
C LEU A 68 -0.52 -10.66 8.86
N GLY A 69 0.81 -10.56 8.92
CA GLY A 69 1.52 -9.49 9.64
C GLY A 69 1.07 -8.10 9.17
N ARG A 70 0.94 -7.90 7.86
CA ARG A 70 0.45 -6.64 7.26
C ARG A 70 -0.99 -6.28 7.66
N LEU A 71 -1.86 -7.27 7.88
CA LEU A 71 -3.23 -7.05 8.37
C LEU A 71 -3.24 -6.62 9.85
N ILE A 72 -2.39 -7.25 10.67
CA ILE A 72 -2.31 -7.00 12.11
C ILE A 72 -1.72 -5.60 12.39
N ASP A 73 -0.64 -5.23 11.70
CA ASP A 73 0.01 -3.92 11.86
C ASP A 73 -0.95 -2.76 11.57
N ARG A 74 -1.84 -2.92 10.60
CA ARG A 74 -2.90 -1.94 10.29
C ARG A 74 -4.03 -1.92 11.33
N GLY A 75 -4.40 -3.08 11.89
CA GLY A 75 -5.45 -3.19 12.91
C GLY A 75 -5.04 -2.68 14.31
N GLY A 76 -3.73 -2.67 14.59
CA GLY A 76 -3.15 -2.26 15.88
C GLY A 76 -2.84 -0.76 16.01
N GLY A 77 -2.58 -0.05 14.91
CA GLY A 77 -2.13 1.36 14.92
C GLY A 77 -3.21 2.42 15.23
N GLY A 78 -4.49 2.05 15.29
CA GLY A 78 -5.61 3.00 15.45
C GLY A 78 -6.09 3.24 16.88
N ARG A 79 -5.40 2.73 17.91
CA ARG A 79 -5.90 2.74 19.31
C ARG A 79 -4.96 3.40 20.32
N SER A 80 -4.26 4.45 19.92
CA SER A 80 -3.52 5.34 20.83
C SER A 80 -3.77 6.78 20.42
N GLY A 81 -4.83 7.37 20.99
CA GLY A 81 -5.20 8.77 20.92
C GLY A 81 -5.92 9.17 22.19
#